data_AF-A0A2U3RMZ4-F1
#
_entry.id   AF-A0A2U3RMZ4-F1
#
_cell.length_a   1.000
_cell.length_b   1.000
_cell.length_c   1.000
_cell.angle_alpha   90.00
_cell.angle_beta   90.00
_cell.angle_gamma   90.00
#
_symmetry.space_group_name_H-M   'P 1'
#
loop_
_entity.id
_entity.type
_entity.pdbx_description
1 polymer ?
#
loop_
_entity_poly.entity_id
_entity_poly.type
_entity_poly.pdbx_seq_one_letter_code
_entity_poly.pdbx_strand_id
1 'polypeptide(L)'
;MAKKLKHDSLAKTIMSDPVAAQEFLEYYLPMNFKSLIDLSQIKVEQESYIEESLKKKYSDIVYRIATKKHGNAFIYILIEAQSTVDYWTALRLWRYTLLLCERHKKEKAKLPLVYNLVIYNGKEVYNAPRNLWDLFTDSMIAKQLMTSDYQLVDLQSMSNDEIVRKKHIGMLEYMLKHIHQRDMLKLWEDFLIKFKHVLILDKEKGYVYLRSFLWYTDTKLLESQQPELEQVLAKYLSEEEKGNIMRTIAAKYIDEGRAEGRAEGIEIGEVKAKQWLARNLLKAGFSVEFISENTGLSKEEVINLKNNIEY
;
A
#
# COMPACT_ATOMS: atom_id res chain seq x y z
N MET A 1 12.16 -31.03 -18.71
CA MET A 1 13.19 -29.97 -18.57
C MET A 1 14.30 -30.25 -19.58
N ALA A 2 14.64 -29.27 -20.44
CA ALA A 2 15.74 -29.24 -21.44
C ALA A 2 15.27 -28.85 -22.87
N LYS A 3 14.84 -27.58 -23.04
CA LYS A 3 14.81 -26.87 -24.36
C LYS A 3 14.50 -25.37 -24.21
N LYS A 4 14.07 -24.92 -23.04
CA LYS A 4 13.61 -23.55 -22.70
C LYS A 4 14.73 -22.49 -22.54
N LEU A 5 16.00 -22.80 -22.81
CA LEU A 5 17.14 -21.97 -22.36
C LEU A 5 17.99 -21.34 -23.48
N LYS A 6 17.91 -21.78 -24.74
CA LYS A 6 18.86 -21.32 -25.79
C LYS A 6 18.42 -20.04 -26.52
N HIS A 7 17.13 -19.89 -26.81
CA HIS A 7 16.64 -18.73 -27.57
C HIS A 7 16.47 -17.47 -26.71
N ASP A 8 15.91 -17.63 -25.51
CA ASP A 8 15.75 -16.55 -24.52
C ASP A 8 17.12 -15.98 -24.10
N SER A 9 18.10 -16.85 -23.84
CA SER A 9 19.46 -16.43 -23.51
C SER A 9 20.17 -15.74 -24.68
N LEU A 10 19.95 -16.18 -25.92
CA LEU A 10 20.53 -15.54 -27.11
C LEU A 10 19.98 -14.12 -27.30
N ALA A 11 18.66 -13.97 -27.30
CA ALA A 11 18.02 -12.67 -27.44
C ALA A 11 18.42 -11.75 -26.28
N LYS A 12 18.47 -12.26 -25.04
CA LYS A 12 18.93 -11.46 -23.90
C LYS A 12 20.38 -11.00 -24.05
N THR A 13 21.25 -11.89 -24.53
CA THR A 13 22.68 -11.58 -24.75
C THR A 13 22.85 -10.50 -25.81
N ILE A 14 22.22 -10.67 -26.98
CA ILE A 14 22.29 -9.68 -28.07
C ILE A 14 21.70 -8.36 -27.63
N MET A 15 20.55 -8.36 -26.98
CA MET A 15 19.90 -7.14 -26.52
C MET A 15 20.65 -6.47 -25.35
N SER A 16 21.61 -7.14 -24.72
CA SER A 16 22.52 -6.49 -23.76
C SER A 16 23.63 -5.69 -24.46
N ASP A 17 23.85 -5.91 -25.76
CA ASP A 17 24.75 -5.10 -26.58
C ASP A 17 24.10 -3.73 -26.90
N PRO A 18 24.77 -2.60 -26.59
CA PRO A 18 24.19 -1.28 -26.82
C PRO A 18 23.86 -0.95 -28.27
N VAL A 19 24.62 -1.47 -29.24
CA VAL A 19 24.39 -1.19 -30.68
C VAL A 19 23.14 -1.91 -31.13
N ALA A 20 23.03 -3.22 -30.84
CA ALA A 20 21.84 -4.00 -31.17
C ALA A 20 20.58 -3.45 -30.48
N ALA A 21 20.70 -3.04 -29.20
CA ALA A 21 19.61 -2.41 -28.47
C ALA A 21 19.16 -1.10 -29.11
N GLN A 22 20.10 -0.24 -29.51
CA GLN A 22 19.79 1.02 -30.18
C GLN A 22 19.09 0.78 -31.51
N GLU A 23 19.64 -0.05 -32.40
CA GLU A 23 19.06 -0.37 -33.71
C GLU A 23 17.64 -0.95 -33.57
N PHE A 24 17.45 -1.88 -32.64
CA PHE A 24 16.15 -2.47 -32.36
C PHE A 24 15.13 -1.41 -31.95
N LEU A 25 15.49 -0.52 -31.04
CA LEU A 25 14.59 0.50 -30.53
C LEU A 25 14.32 1.61 -31.55
N GLU A 26 15.31 1.96 -32.38
CA GLU A 26 15.12 2.87 -33.51
C GLU A 26 14.06 2.33 -34.48
N TYR A 27 14.03 1.03 -34.72
CA TYR A 27 13.06 0.41 -35.61
C TYR A 27 11.68 0.24 -34.97
N TYR A 28 11.59 -0.30 -33.75
CA TYR A 28 10.32 -0.76 -33.17
C TYR A 28 9.61 0.24 -32.26
N LEU A 29 10.30 1.29 -31.75
CA LEU A 29 9.61 2.30 -30.95
C LEU A 29 8.75 3.21 -31.83
N PRO A 30 7.58 3.62 -31.32
CA PRO A 30 6.73 4.55 -32.04
C PRO A 30 7.36 5.95 -32.08
N MET A 31 7.12 6.70 -33.16
CA MET A 31 7.74 8.01 -33.39
C MET A 31 7.48 9.01 -32.25
N ASN A 32 6.29 8.97 -31.64
CA ASN A 32 5.93 9.82 -30.52
C ASN A 32 6.75 9.53 -29.25
N PHE A 33 7.25 8.31 -29.05
CA PHE A 33 8.12 7.97 -27.93
C PHE A 33 9.59 8.28 -28.27
N LYS A 34 10.03 7.94 -29.49
CA LYS A 34 11.38 8.28 -29.99
C LYS A 34 11.66 9.79 -29.95
N SER A 35 10.64 10.62 -30.18
CA SER A 35 10.82 12.08 -30.12
C SER A 35 11.14 12.60 -28.72
N LEU A 36 10.81 11.85 -27.65
CA LEU A 36 10.96 12.23 -26.25
C LEU A 36 12.30 11.82 -25.62
N ILE A 37 12.97 10.82 -26.20
CA ILE A 37 14.14 10.16 -25.61
C ILE A 37 15.39 10.35 -26.47
N ASP A 38 16.57 10.19 -25.87
CA ASP A 38 17.86 10.16 -26.57
C ASP A 38 18.43 8.73 -26.61
N LEU A 39 18.20 8.03 -27.72
CA LEU A 39 18.62 6.63 -27.90
C LEU A 39 20.14 6.45 -27.89
N SER A 40 20.95 7.50 -28.11
CA SER A 40 22.41 7.44 -28.00
C SER A 40 22.90 7.26 -26.55
N GLN A 41 22.02 7.51 -25.57
CA GLN A 41 22.31 7.44 -24.14
C GLN A 41 21.70 6.20 -23.47
N ILE A 42 21.43 5.15 -24.23
CA ILE A 42 20.83 3.92 -23.72
C ILE A 42 21.76 3.20 -22.72
N LYS A 43 21.22 2.83 -21.57
CA LYS A 43 21.93 2.06 -20.55
C LYS A 43 21.08 0.87 -20.13
N VAL A 44 21.68 -0.32 -20.14
CA VAL A 44 21.05 -1.52 -19.54
C VAL A 44 21.01 -1.31 -18.03
N GLU A 45 19.81 -1.40 -17.46
CA GLU A 45 19.62 -1.43 -16.00
C GLU A 45 19.81 -2.86 -15.50
N GLN A 46 20.78 -3.04 -14.61
CA GLN A 46 21.05 -4.36 -14.03
C GLN A 46 19.91 -4.78 -13.09
N GLU A 47 19.44 -6.02 -13.27
CA GLU A 47 18.24 -6.64 -12.68
C GLU A 47 18.35 -6.98 -11.17
N SER A 48 19.13 -6.25 -10.38
CA SER A 48 19.43 -6.69 -9.01
C SER A 48 18.22 -6.73 -8.06
N TYR A 49 17.09 -6.09 -8.39
CA TYR A 49 15.94 -5.93 -7.47
C TYR A 49 14.55 -6.18 -8.07
N ILE A 50 14.43 -6.92 -9.18
CA ILE A 50 13.14 -7.55 -9.49
C ILE A 50 12.90 -8.60 -8.38
N GLU A 51 11.72 -8.56 -7.73
CA GLU A 51 11.34 -9.45 -6.63
C GLU A 51 11.78 -10.90 -6.93
N GLU A 52 12.27 -11.65 -5.94
CA GLU A 52 12.81 -13.02 -6.16
C GLU A 52 11.80 -13.97 -6.83
N SER A 53 10.51 -13.70 -6.62
CA SER A 53 9.36 -14.37 -7.25
C SER A 53 9.28 -14.14 -8.78
N LEU A 54 9.81 -13.01 -9.25
CA LEU A 54 9.77 -12.54 -10.63
C LEU A 54 11.07 -12.85 -11.40
N LYS A 55 12.23 -12.92 -10.72
CA LYS A 55 13.54 -13.28 -11.31
C LYS A 55 13.60 -14.65 -11.99
N LYS A 56 12.78 -15.61 -11.54
CA LYS A 56 12.95 -17.03 -11.93
C LYS A 56 12.30 -17.44 -13.25
N LYS A 57 11.59 -16.57 -13.97
CA LYS A 57 10.70 -17.01 -15.06
C LYS A 57 10.94 -16.43 -16.46
N TYR A 58 11.64 -15.30 -16.62
CA TYR A 58 11.68 -14.59 -17.91
C TYR A 58 13.06 -14.00 -18.24
N SER A 59 13.35 -13.86 -19.53
CA SER A 59 14.50 -13.12 -20.04
C SER A 59 14.11 -11.66 -20.24
N ASP A 60 14.01 -10.95 -19.13
CA ASP A 60 13.66 -9.54 -19.11
C ASP A 60 14.90 -8.68 -19.38
N ILE A 61 14.70 -7.53 -20.02
CA ILE A 61 15.70 -6.46 -20.12
C ILE A 61 15.01 -5.14 -19.84
N VAL A 62 15.65 -4.31 -19.02
CA VAL A 62 15.21 -2.94 -18.78
C VAL A 62 16.30 -2.01 -19.26
N TYR A 63 15.95 -1.07 -20.13
CA TYR A 63 16.82 0.04 -20.47
C TYR A 63 16.38 1.30 -19.74
N ARG A 64 17.35 2.07 -19.26
CA ARG A 64 17.16 3.45 -18.86
C ARG A 64 17.74 4.37 -19.92
N ILE A 65 16.97 5.37 -20.30
CA ILE A 65 17.31 6.34 -21.34
C ILE A 65 16.97 7.74 -20.83
N ALA A 66 17.84 8.72 -21.11
CA ALA A 66 17.56 10.11 -20.79
C ALA A 66 16.45 10.66 -21.69
N THR A 67 15.52 11.43 -21.11
CA THR A 67 14.57 12.22 -21.89
C THR A 67 15.20 13.54 -22.31
N LYS A 68 14.77 14.07 -23.46
CA LYS A 68 15.27 15.36 -23.98
C LYS A 68 14.90 16.57 -23.09
N LYS A 69 13.89 16.43 -22.23
CA LYS A 69 13.40 17.49 -21.32
C LYS A 69 13.84 17.28 -19.86
N HIS A 70 15.05 16.76 -19.65
CA HIS A 70 15.64 16.50 -18.33
C HIS A 70 14.80 15.54 -17.47
N GLY A 71 14.92 14.23 -17.75
CA GLY A 71 14.29 13.15 -17.00
C GLY A 71 14.79 11.77 -17.45
N ASN A 72 14.19 10.70 -16.92
CA ASN A 72 14.46 9.33 -17.37
C ASN A 72 13.19 8.71 -17.99
N ALA A 73 13.39 7.93 -19.03
CA ALA A 73 12.43 6.99 -19.57
C ALA A 73 13.02 5.58 -19.45
N PHE A 74 12.14 4.61 -19.31
CA PHE A 74 12.51 3.21 -19.27
C PHE A 74 11.80 2.46 -20.38
N ILE A 75 12.51 1.49 -20.93
CA ILE A 75 11.94 0.54 -21.88
C ILE A 75 12.09 -0.83 -21.26
N TYR A 76 10.96 -1.46 -21.01
CA TYR A 76 10.90 -2.82 -20.52
C TYR A 76 10.69 -3.75 -21.70
N ILE A 77 11.65 -4.64 -21.95
CA ILE A 77 11.54 -5.68 -22.96
C ILE A 77 11.32 -7.01 -22.28
N LEU A 78 10.15 -7.58 -22.53
CA LEU A 78 9.84 -8.96 -22.19
C LEU A 78 10.14 -9.84 -23.41
N ILE A 79 11.06 -10.80 -23.25
CA ILE A 79 11.35 -11.79 -24.30
C ILE A 79 10.58 -13.07 -23.96
N GLU A 80 9.65 -13.45 -24.84
CA GLU A 80 8.87 -14.68 -24.74
C GLU A 80 9.22 -15.61 -25.91
N ALA A 81 10.25 -16.45 -25.77
CA ALA A 81 10.46 -17.60 -26.67
C ALA A 81 9.66 -18.82 -26.19
N GLN A 82 8.33 -18.68 -26.08
CA GLN A 82 7.45 -19.77 -25.68
C GLN A 82 6.61 -20.28 -26.85
N SER A 83 6.43 -21.61 -26.93
CA SER A 83 5.54 -22.24 -27.90
C SER A 83 4.07 -21.88 -27.71
N THR A 84 3.68 -21.36 -26.54
CA THR A 84 2.31 -21.00 -26.16
C THR A 84 2.25 -19.53 -25.73
N VAL A 85 1.25 -18.80 -26.24
CA VAL A 85 1.01 -17.41 -25.88
C VAL A 85 0.53 -17.32 -24.43
N ASP A 86 1.15 -16.41 -23.66
CA ASP A 86 0.70 -16.10 -22.30
C ASP A 86 -0.37 -15.00 -22.32
N TYR A 87 -1.60 -15.39 -22.01
CA TYR A 87 -2.77 -14.50 -21.99
C TYR A 87 -2.60 -13.32 -21.01
N TRP A 88 -1.87 -13.50 -19.91
CA TRP A 88 -1.74 -12.51 -18.83
C TRP A 88 -0.56 -11.55 -18.99
N THR A 89 0.10 -11.55 -20.15
CA THR A 89 1.26 -10.72 -20.45
C THR A 89 0.99 -9.23 -20.17
N ALA A 90 -0.16 -8.69 -20.57
CA ALA A 90 -0.48 -7.28 -20.36
C ALA A 90 -0.55 -6.90 -18.87
N LEU A 91 -1.19 -7.73 -18.02
CA LEU A 91 -1.24 -7.49 -16.58
C LEU A 91 0.15 -7.54 -15.95
N ARG A 92 0.98 -8.50 -16.39
CA ARG A 92 2.37 -8.63 -15.94
C ARG A 92 3.18 -7.37 -16.24
N LEU A 93 3.12 -6.86 -17.47
CA LEU A 93 3.84 -5.64 -17.87
C LEU A 93 3.40 -4.41 -17.05
N TRP A 94 2.12 -4.31 -16.71
CA TRP A 94 1.63 -3.25 -15.82
C TRP A 94 2.17 -3.37 -14.41
N ARG A 95 2.26 -4.59 -13.84
CA ARG A 95 2.91 -4.80 -12.55
C ARG A 95 4.36 -4.36 -12.58
N TYR A 96 5.11 -4.71 -13.62
CA TYR A 96 6.50 -4.27 -13.77
C TYR A 96 6.62 -2.76 -13.93
N THR A 97 5.73 -2.14 -14.70
CA THR A 97 5.67 -0.70 -14.88
C THR A 97 5.48 0.01 -13.53
N LEU A 98 4.53 -0.45 -12.71
CA LEU A 98 4.26 0.12 -11.40
C LEU A 98 5.44 -0.07 -10.43
N LEU A 99 6.03 -1.27 -10.37
CA LEU A 99 7.22 -1.53 -9.56
C LEU A 99 8.40 -0.64 -9.95
N LEU A 100 8.58 -0.41 -11.26
CA LEU A 100 9.64 0.46 -11.76
C LEU A 100 9.37 1.94 -11.42
N CYS A 101 8.11 2.37 -11.48
CA CYS A 101 7.69 3.69 -11.01
C CYS A 101 7.94 3.86 -9.50
N GLU A 102 7.60 2.87 -8.68
CA GLU A 102 7.84 2.87 -7.23
C GLU A 102 9.34 2.99 -6.91
N ARG A 103 10.19 2.21 -7.59
CA ARG A 103 11.65 2.26 -7.43
C ARG A 103 12.24 3.65 -7.72
N HIS A 104 11.68 4.36 -8.70
CA HIS A 104 12.19 5.66 -9.14
C HIS A 104 11.41 6.84 -8.59
N LYS A 105 10.44 6.58 -7.71
CA LYS A 105 9.70 7.61 -7.00
C LYS A 105 10.66 8.33 -6.05
N LYS A 106 10.86 9.62 -6.29
CA LYS A 106 11.48 10.57 -5.35
C LYS A 106 10.42 11.55 -4.86
N GLU A 107 10.61 12.11 -3.67
CA GLU A 107 9.66 13.07 -3.10
C GLU A 107 9.37 14.22 -4.08
N LYS A 108 8.08 14.45 -4.37
CA LYS A 108 7.57 15.50 -5.26
C LYS A 108 8.09 15.48 -6.72
N ALA A 109 8.81 14.44 -7.15
CA ALA A 109 9.27 14.28 -8.53
C ALA A 109 8.19 13.61 -9.41
N LYS A 110 8.22 13.89 -10.72
CA LYS A 110 7.40 13.17 -11.70
C LYS A 110 7.93 11.74 -11.89
N LEU A 111 7.03 10.79 -12.11
CA LEU A 111 7.37 9.41 -12.44
C LEU A 111 8.04 9.32 -13.81
N PRO A 112 8.93 8.34 -14.04
CA PRO A 112 9.51 8.14 -15.35
C PRO A 112 8.49 7.61 -16.36
N LEU A 113 8.74 7.86 -17.64
CA LEU A 113 7.98 7.20 -18.71
C LEU A 113 8.41 5.75 -18.81
N VAL A 114 7.47 4.82 -19.02
CA VAL A 114 7.77 3.40 -19.23
C VAL A 114 7.11 2.94 -20.51
N TYR A 115 7.89 2.33 -21.40
CA TYR A 115 7.38 1.72 -22.62
C TYR A 115 7.64 0.22 -22.59
N ASN A 116 6.59 -0.58 -22.72
CA ASN A 116 6.68 -2.04 -22.69
C ASN A 116 6.75 -2.58 -24.12
N LEU A 117 7.74 -3.41 -24.40
CA LEU A 117 7.93 -4.15 -25.64
C LEU A 117 7.92 -5.65 -25.33
N VAL A 118 7.27 -6.42 -26.20
CA VAL A 118 7.28 -7.88 -26.11
C VAL A 118 7.91 -8.42 -27.38
N ILE A 119 9.04 -9.12 -27.24
CA ILE A 119 9.61 -9.92 -28.33
C ILE A 119 9.00 -11.31 -28.20
N TYR A 120 8.07 -11.61 -29.09
CA TYR A 120 7.42 -12.91 -29.14
C TYR A 120 7.95 -13.72 -30.33
N ASN A 121 8.49 -14.90 -30.04
CA ASN A 121 9.00 -15.83 -31.05
C ASN A 121 8.43 -17.24 -30.83
N GLY A 122 7.11 -17.32 -30.62
CA GLY A 122 6.40 -18.58 -30.49
C GLY A 122 6.00 -19.18 -31.83
N LYS A 123 5.37 -20.36 -31.78
CA LYS A 123 4.95 -21.09 -32.99
C LYS A 123 3.68 -20.53 -33.62
N GLU A 124 2.75 -20.06 -32.79
CA GLU A 124 1.46 -19.54 -33.21
C GLU A 124 1.53 -18.02 -33.41
N VAL A 125 0.55 -17.43 -34.09
CA VAL A 125 0.43 -15.96 -34.15
C VAL A 125 0.03 -15.42 -32.77
N TYR A 126 0.64 -14.32 -32.33
CA TYR A 126 0.34 -13.72 -31.03
C TYR A 126 -1.12 -13.23 -30.95
N ASN A 127 -1.91 -13.87 -30.09
CA ASN A 127 -3.36 -13.67 -29.98
C ASN A 127 -3.82 -13.26 -28.56
N ALA A 128 -2.91 -12.90 -27.66
CA ALA A 128 -3.26 -12.40 -26.33
C ALA A 128 -3.55 -10.88 -26.33
N PRO A 129 -4.33 -10.40 -25.35
CA PRO A 129 -4.53 -8.98 -25.08
C PRO A 129 -3.22 -8.19 -24.99
N ARG A 130 -3.15 -7.05 -25.69
CA ARG A 130 -1.94 -6.21 -25.77
C ARG A 130 -1.95 -5.01 -24.84
N ASN A 131 -3.06 -4.78 -24.15
CA ASN A 131 -3.20 -3.75 -23.12
C ASN A 131 -4.01 -4.30 -21.94
N LEU A 132 -3.94 -3.62 -20.80
CA LEU A 132 -4.59 -4.05 -19.57
C LEU A 132 -6.11 -4.07 -19.69
N TRP A 133 -6.70 -3.15 -20.46
CA TRP A 133 -8.15 -2.98 -20.55
C TRP A 133 -8.82 -4.14 -21.29
N ASP A 134 -8.15 -4.71 -22.29
CA ASP A 134 -8.61 -5.88 -23.04
C ASP A 134 -8.66 -7.17 -22.19
N LEU A 135 -8.17 -7.15 -20.95
CA LEU A 135 -8.35 -8.25 -19.98
C LEU A 135 -9.65 -8.15 -19.19
N PHE A 136 -10.35 -7.01 -19.24
CA PHE A 136 -11.62 -6.81 -18.55
C PHE A 136 -12.79 -7.23 -19.43
N THR A 137 -13.89 -7.64 -18.80
CA THR A 137 -15.14 -7.98 -19.51
C THR A 137 -15.65 -6.83 -20.37
N ASP A 138 -15.53 -5.59 -19.87
CA ASP A 138 -15.81 -4.36 -20.63
C ASP A 138 -14.53 -3.51 -20.72
N SER A 139 -13.80 -3.67 -21.83
CA SER A 139 -12.54 -2.96 -22.09
C SER A 139 -12.73 -1.44 -22.18
N MET A 140 -13.86 -0.97 -22.72
CA MET A 140 -14.12 0.46 -22.88
C MET A 140 -14.37 1.15 -21.53
N ILE A 141 -15.22 0.55 -20.68
CA ILE A 141 -15.49 1.08 -19.33
C ILE A 141 -14.24 1.00 -18.45
N ALA A 142 -13.51 -0.12 -18.50
CA ALA A 142 -12.27 -0.27 -17.72
C ALA A 142 -11.25 0.82 -18.08
N LYS A 143 -11.02 1.05 -19.38
CA LYS A 143 -10.14 2.13 -19.84
C LYS A 143 -10.62 3.49 -19.34
N GLN A 144 -11.90 3.80 -19.52
CA GLN A 144 -12.45 5.10 -19.10
C GLN A 144 -12.25 5.33 -17.60
N LEU A 145 -12.63 4.38 -16.75
CA LEU A 145 -12.54 4.54 -15.29
C LEU A 145 -11.09 4.61 -14.80
N MET A 146 -10.19 3.85 -15.41
CA MET A 146 -8.82 3.68 -14.90
C MET A 146 -7.82 4.68 -15.48
N THR A 147 -8.15 5.36 -16.58
CA THR A 147 -7.31 6.45 -17.14
C THR A 147 -7.83 7.85 -16.85
N SER A 148 -9.03 7.99 -16.31
CA SER A 148 -9.57 9.28 -15.87
C SER A 148 -8.92 9.74 -14.58
N ASP A 149 -9.06 11.03 -14.26
CA ASP A 149 -8.74 11.53 -12.93
C ASP A 149 -9.53 10.75 -11.87
N TYR A 150 -8.90 10.46 -10.74
CA TYR A 150 -9.60 9.85 -9.63
C TYR A 150 -10.68 10.83 -9.10
N GLN A 151 -11.80 10.30 -8.64
CA GLN A 151 -12.84 11.13 -8.04
C GLN A 151 -12.38 11.63 -6.66
N LEU A 152 -12.06 12.92 -6.57
CA LEU A 152 -11.76 13.58 -5.30
C LEU A 152 -13.07 14.06 -4.64
N VAL A 153 -13.34 13.57 -3.42
CA VAL A 153 -14.37 14.11 -2.54
C VAL A 153 -13.69 15.08 -1.57
N ASP A 154 -13.56 16.35 -1.98
CA ASP A 154 -12.93 17.40 -1.15
C ASP A 154 -13.95 17.99 -0.18
N LEU A 155 -13.96 17.48 1.05
CA LEU A 155 -14.86 17.97 2.10
C LEU A 155 -14.56 19.42 2.51
N GLN A 156 -13.33 19.89 2.33
CA GLN A 156 -12.96 21.25 2.70
C GLN A 156 -13.49 22.28 1.72
N SER A 157 -13.59 21.93 0.43
CA SER A 157 -14.22 22.79 -0.58
C SER A 157 -15.75 22.79 -0.52
N MET A 158 -16.37 21.76 0.06
CA MET A 158 -17.84 21.66 0.17
C MET A 158 -18.40 22.61 1.24
N SER A 159 -19.59 23.17 1.01
CA SER A 159 -20.28 23.95 2.03
C SER A 159 -20.87 23.04 3.13
N ASN A 160 -21.03 23.57 4.35
CA ASN A 160 -21.67 22.79 5.42
C ASN A 160 -23.13 22.44 5.09
N ASP A 161 -23.85 23.31 4.38
CA ASP A 161 -25.24 23.07 4.00
C ASP A 161 -25.37 21.94 2.97
N GLU A 162 -24.41 21.85 2.04
CA GLU A 162 -24.33 20.73 1.10
C GLU A 162 -24.11 19.40 1.84
N ILE A 163 -23.18 19.38 2.80
CA ILE A 163 -22.90 18.19 3.61
C ILE A 163 -24.13 17.76 4.42
N VAL A 164 -24.80 18.69 5.11
CA VAL A 164 -25.96 18.39 5.96
C VAL A 164 -27.12 17.79 5.16
N ARG A 165 -27.31 18.18 3.90
CA ARG A 165 -28.36 17.61 3.02
C ARG A 165 -28.19 16.13 2.73
N LYS A 166 -26.98 15.58 2.89
CA LYS A 166 -26.66 14.16 2.58
C LYS A 166 -27.06 13.18 3.70
N LYS A 167 -27.80 13.63 4.73
CA LYS A 167 -28.32 12.78 5.82
C LYS A 167 -27.19 11.98 6.50
N HIS A 168 -27.23 10.65 6.45
CA HIS A 168 -26.27 9.77 7.14
C HIS A 168 -24.83 10.00 6.74
N ILE A 169 -24.54 10.03 5.44
CA ILE A 169 -23.17 10.25 4.98
C ILE A 169 -22.73 11.68 5.29
N GLY A 170 -23.67 12.62 5.32
CA GLY A 170 -23.46 13.99 5.77
C GLY A 170 -22.91 14.06 7.20
N MET A 171 -23.36 13.19 8.12
CA MET A 171 -22.81 13.14 9.48
C MET A 171 -21.33 12.78 9.48
N LEU A 172 -20.93 11.74 8.74
CA LEU A 172 -19.53 11.33 8.60
C LEU A 172 -18.69 12.42 7.94
N GLU A 173 -19.16 12.96 6.82
CA GLU A 173 -18.47 14.02 6.09
C GLU A 173 -18.28 15.28 6.95
N TYR A 174 -19.30 15.67 7.73
CA TYR A 174 -19.22 16.83 8.61
C TYR A 174 -18.18 16.60 9.71
N MET A 175 -18.20 15.43 10.36
CA MET A 175 -17.22 15.10 11.39
C MET A 175 -15.81 15.08 10.80
N LEU A 176 -15.57 14.41 9.66
CA LEU A 176 -14.27 14.35 9.01
C LEU A 176 -13.75 15.74 8.59
N LYS A 177 -14.63 16.61 8.07
CA LYS A 177 -14.25 17.98 7.70
C LYS A 177 -13.73 18.79 8.88
N HIS A 178 -14.37 18.64 10.03
CA HIS A 178 -14.12 19.47 11.22
C HIS A 178 -13.28 18.77 12.29
N ILE A 179 -12.78 17.57 12.03
CA ILE A 179 -12.13 16.72 13.04
C ILE A 179 -10.83 17.29 13.62
N HIS A 180 -10.28 18.32 12.99
CA HIS A 180 -9.07 19.03 13.43
C HIS A 180 -9.38 20.38 14.10
N GLN A 181 -10.65 20.72 14.30
CA GLN A 181 -11.02 21.90 15.10
C GLN A 181 -10.47 21.77 16.52
N ARG A 182 -10.04 22.89 17.12
CA ARG A 182 -9.51 22.87 18.50
C ARG A 182 -10.60 22.68 19.54
N ASP A 183 -11.78 23.23 19.28
CA ASP A 183 -12.91 23.21 20.19
C ASP A 183 -13.85 22.06 19.82
N MET A 184 -13.61 20.90 20.44
CA MET A 184 -14.41 19.69 20.21
C MET A 184 -15.83 19.81 20.78
N LEU A 185 -16.03 20.57 21.85
CA LEU A 185 -17.36 20.79 22.42
C LEU A 185 -18.24 21.57 21.46
N LYS A 186 -17.69 22.64 20.86
CA LYS A 186 -18.38 23.41 19.83
C LYS A 186 -18.69 22.57 18.59
N LEU A 187 -17.76 21.70 18.16
CA LEU A 187 -18.01 20.76 17.07
C LEU A 187 -19.22 19.87 17.38
N TRP A 188 -19.28 19.30 18.58
CA TRP A 188 -20.38 18.45 19.01
C TRP A 188 -21.71 19.20 19.08
N GLU A 189 -21.73 20.41 19.62
CA GLU A 189 -22.93 21.24 19.66
C GLU A 189 -23.43 21.57 18.25
N ASP A 190 -22.55 22.05 17.36
CA ASP A 190 -22.90 22.35 15.97
C ASP A 190 -23.39 21.10 15.21
N PHE A 191 -22.73 19.96 15.43
CA PHE A 191 -23.09 18.69 14.82
C PHE A 191 -24.51 18.26 15.23
N LEU A 192 -24.80 18.22 16.54
CA LEU A 192 -26.11 17.80 17.03
C LEU A 192 -27.22 18.78 16.60
N ILE A 193 -26.94 20.08 16.57
CA ILE A 193 -27.88 21.10 16.04
C ILE A 193 -28.23 20.82 14.58
N LYS A 194 -27.21 20.62 13.73
CA LYS A 194 -27.38 20.45 12.28
C LYS A 194 -28.03 19.11 11.94
N PHE A 195 -27.67 18.05 12.66
CA PHE A 195 -28.09 16.68 12.36
C PHE A 195 -29.24 16.16 13.22
N LYS A 196 -29.84 16.97 14.12
CA LYS A 196 -30.95 16.56 15.00
C LYS A 196 -32.07 15.78 14.30
N HIS A 197 -32.41 16.16 13.06
CA HIS A 197 -33.47 15.55 12.26
C HIS A 197 -33.08 14.20 11.66
N VAL A 198 -31.79 13.88 11.62
CA VAL A 198 -31.21 12.64 11.07
C VAL A 198 -30.74 11.71 12.18
N LEU A 199 -30.54 12.19 13.42
CA LEU A 199 -30.14 11.37 14.57
C LEU A 199 -31.10 10.20 14.81
N ILE A 200 -32.39 10.35 14.49
CA ILE A 200 -33.38 9.27 14.56
C ILE A 200 -32.97 8.06 13.70
N LEU A 201 -32.35 8.32 12.54
CA LEU A 201 -31.93 7.24 11.66
C LEU A 201 -30.68 6.53 12.20
N ASP A 202 -29.79 7.25 12.89
CA ASP A 202 -28.67 6.61 13.61
C ASP A 202 -29.21 5.78 14.78
N LYS A 203 -30.20 6.31 15.52
CA LYS A 203 -30.88 5.59 16.60
C LYS A 203 -31.49 4.26 16.13
N GLU A 204 -32.12 4.22 14.95
CA GLU A 204 -32.64 2.97 14.36
C GLU A 204 -31.55 1.93 14.07
N LYS A 205 -30.31 2.37 13.84
CA LYS A 205 -29.12 1.51 13.74
C LYS A 205 -28.43 1.31 15.09
N GLY A 206 -29.06 1.77 16.16
CA GLY A 206 -28.54 1.74 17.50
C GLY A 206 -27.32 2.63 17.67
N TYR A 207 -27.29 3.86 17.19
CA TYR A 207 -26.24 4.86 17.42
C TYR A 207 -24.83 4.48 16.95
N VAL A 208 -24.70 3.85 15.78
CA VAL A 208 -23.39 3.45 15.23
C VAL A 208 -22.51 4.66 14.93
N TYR A 209 -23.06 5.71 14.32
CA TYR A 209 -22.27 6.90 13.97
C TYR A 209 -21.87 7.67 15.22
N LEU A 210 -22.84 7.99 16.07
CA LEU A 210 -22.61 8.76 17.29
C LEU A 210 -21.59 8.09 18.22
N ARG A 211 -21.68 6.77 18.43
CA ARG A 211 -20.67 6.02 19.20
C ARG A 211 -19.29 6.09 18.57
N SER A 212 -19.20 5.91 17.26
CA SER A 212 -17.92 5.89 16.56
C SER A 212 -17.23 7.25 16.62
N PHE A 213 -18.01 8.33 16.47
CA PHE A 213 -17.54 9.69 16.60
C PHE A 213 -17.12 10.02 18.02
N LEU A 214 -17.93 9.67 19.03
CA LEU A 214 -17.59 9.89 20.44
C LEU A 214 -16.28 9.20 20.79
N TRP A 215 -16.15 7.91 20.51
CA TRP A 215 -14.92 7.15 20.73
C TRP A 215 -13.71 7.80 20.02
N TYR A 216 -13.87 8.25 18.78
CA TYR A 216 -12.77 8.88 18.05
C TYR A 216 -12.39 10.27 18.62
N THR A 217 -13.37 11.07 19.02
CA THR A 217 -13.15 12.42 19.56
C THR A 217 -12.77 12.43 21.04
N ASP A 218 -12.99 11.33 21.76
CA ASP A 218 -12.72 11.22 23.20
C ASP A 218 -11.26 11.53 23.52
N THR A 219 -10.33 10.99 22.72
CA THR A 219 -8.88 11.26 22.83
C THR A 219 -8.49 12.72 22.59
N LYS A 220 -9.39 13.52 22.01
CA LYS A 220 -9.18 14.95 21.70
C LYS A 220 -9.87 15.86 22.70
N LEU A 221 -10.63 15.31 23.63
CA LEU A 221 -11.29 16.02 24.72
C LEU A 221 -10.45 15.87 25.99
N LEU A 222 -10.33 16.97 26.74
CA LEU A 222 -9.75 16.90 28.07
C LEU A 222 -10.75 16.22 29.01
N GLU A 223 -10.26 15.48 30.01
CA GLU A 223 -11.12 14.84 31.02
C GLU A 223 -12.04 15.87 31.72
N SER A 224 -11.55 17.09 31.93
CA SER A 224 -12.32 18.20 32.50
C SER A 224 -13.49 18.66 31.62
N GLN A 225 -13.48 18.36 30.31
CA GLN A 225 -14.52 18.74 29.36
C GLN A 225 -15.61 17.65 29.20
N GLN A 226 -15.39 16.46 29.75
CA GLN A 226 -16.36 15.36 29.68
C GLN A 226 -17.73 15.72 30.27
N PRO A 227 -17.83 16.38 31.45
CA PRO A 227 -19.13 16.79 31.98
C PRO A 227 -19.86 17.79 31.08
N GLU A 228 -19.13 18.65 30.38
CA GLU A 228 -19.71 19.62 29.44
C GLU A 228 -20.23 18.92 28.17
N LEU A 229 -19.49 17.93 27.66
CA LEU A 229 -19.95 17.11 26.55
C LEU A 229 -21.22 16.33 26.92
N GLU A 230 -21.28 15.76 28.12
CA GLU A 230 -22.48 15.07 28.61
C GLU A 230 -23.71 15.99 28.65
N GLN A 231 -23.52 17.25 29.05
CA GLN A 231 -24.58 18.26 29.02
C GLN A 231 -25.01 18.58 27.58
N VAL A 232 -24.07 18.68 26.64
CA VAL A 232 -24.39 18.89 25.21
C VAL A 232 -25.20 17.72 24.66
N LEU A 233 -24.80 16.47 24.96
CA LEU A 233 -25.52 15.27 24.55
C LEU A 233 -26.91 15.18 25.19
N ALA A 234 -27.06 15.58 26.47
CA ALA A 234 -28.33 15.56 27.19
C ALA A 234 -29.41 16.44 26.57
N LYS A 235 -29.04 17.46 25.79
CA LYS A 235 -29.99 18.30 25.05
C LYS A 235 -30.71 17.55 23.92
N TYR A 236 -30.12 16.45 23.43
CA TYR A 236 -30.59 15.73 22.24
C TYR A 236 -30.88 14.25 22.47
N LEU A 237 -30.43 13.67 23.58
CA LEU A 237 -30.53 12.25 23.91
C LEU A 237 -31.11 12.06 25.31
N SER A 238 -31.95 11.02 25.48
CA SER A 238 -32.45 10.64 26.80
C SER A 238 -31.34 10.04 27.69
N GLU A 239 -31.56 9.99 29.01
CA GLU A 239 -30.64 9.34 29.94
C GLU A 239 -30.38 7.87 29.60
N GLU A 240 -31.41 7.16 29.15
CA GLU A 240 -31.30 5.76 28.72
C GLU A 240 -30.41 5.62 27.48
N GLU A 241 -30.59 6.50 26.49
CA GLU A 241 -29.82 6.50 25.24
C GLU A 241 -28.35 6.81 25.50
N LYS A 242 -28.08 7.85 26.30
CA LYS A 242 -26.71 8.20 26.72
C LYS A 242 -26.06 7.03 27.46
N GLY A 243 -26.75 6.44 28.43
CA GLY A 243 -26.24 5.29 29.18
C GLY A 243 -25.91 4.09 28.28
N ASN A 244 -26.74 3.82 27.28
CA ASN A 244 -26.49 2.75 26.31
C ASN A 244 -25.27 3.03 25.42
N ILE A 245 -25.11 4.27 24.96
CA ILE A 245 -23.94 4.72 24.18
C ILE A 245 -22.66 4.60 25.02
N MET A 246 -22.64 5.18 26.22
CA MET A 246 -21.46 5.17 27.10
C MET A 246 -21.06 3.76 27.52
N ARG A 247 -22.02 2.88 27.85
CA ARG A 247 -21.74 1.48 28.19
C ARG A 247 -21.05 0.74 27.03
N THR A 248 -21.47 1.02 25.81
CA THR A 248 -20.87 0.39 24.62
C THR A 248 -19.45 0.90 24.37
N ILE A 249 -19.22 2.21 24.57
CA ILE A 249 -17.87 2.80 24.47
C ILE A 249 -16.95 2.21 25.55
N ALA A 250 -17.43 2.11 26.79
CA ALA A 250 -16.68 1.49 27.89
C ALA A 250 -16.34 0.02 27.60
N ALA A 251 -17.28 -0.75 27.06
CA ALA A 251 -17.02 -2.13 26.64
C ALA A 251 -15.90 -2.20 25.57
N LYS A 252 -15.92 -1.27 24.61
CA LYS A 252 -14.88 -1.19 23.58
C LYS A 252 -13.50 -0.89 24.17
N TYR A 253 -13.39 0.04 25.13
CA TYR A 253 -12.14 0.31 25.85
C TYR A 253 -11.61 -0.92 26.60
N ILE A 254 -12.50 -1.68 27.24
CA ILE A 254 -12.13 -2.93 27.91
C ILE A 254 -11.56 -3.94 26.91
N ASP A 255 -12.18 -4.08 25.75
CA ASP A 255 -11.72 -5.02 24.72
C ASP A 255 -10.40 -4.60 24.07
N GLU A 256 -10.20 -3.29 23.83
CA GLU A 256 -8.92 -2.73 23.37
C GLU A 256 -7.81 -2.97 24.39
N GLY A 257 -8.04 -2.63 25.67
CA GLY A 257 -7.05 -2.89 26.73
C GLY A 257 -6.72 -4.38 26.90
N ARG A 258 -7.71 -5.28 26.68
CA ARG A 258 -7.45 -6.73 26.64
C ARG A 258 -6.65 -7.17 25.42
N ALA A 259 -6.89 -6.56 24.27
CA ALA A 259 -6.15 -6.87 23.04
C ALA A 259 -4.70 -6.39 23.13
N GLU A 260 -4.48 -5.17 23.61
CA GLU A 260 -3.15 -4.60 23.88
C GLU A 260 -2.42 -5.45 24.92
N GLY A 261 -3.04 -5.74 26.08
CA GLY A 261 -2.43 -6.58 27.11
C GLY A 261 -2.09 -8.00 26.63
N ARG A 262 -2.87 -8.56 25.68
CA ARG A 262 -2.51 -9.84 25.04
C ARG A 262 -1.33 -9.69 24.10
N ALA A 263 -1.29 -8.64 23.29
CA ALA A 263 -0.18 -8.38 22.36
C ALA A 263 1.14 -8.17 23.13
N GLU A 264 1.12 -7.32 24.16
CA GLU A 264 2.25 -7.10 25.06
C GLU A 264 2.66 -8.40 25.77
N GLY A 265 1.68 -9.19 26.24
CA GLY A 265 1.93 -10.48 26.88
C GLY A 265 2.62 -11.50 25.96
N ILE A 266 2.23 -11.55 24.68
CA ILE A 266 2.87 -12.38 23.65
C ILE A 266 4.31 -11.90 23.41
N GLU A 267 4.52 -10.61 23.20
CA GLU A 267 5.84 -10.04 22.96
C GLU A 267 6.80 -10.30 24.14
N ILE A 268 6.36 -10.02 25.36
CA ILE A 268 7.11 -10.32 26.59
C ILE A 268 7.39 -11.83 26.70
N GLY A 269 6.42 -12.67 26.35
CA GLY A 269 6.55 -14.13 26.34
C GLY A 269 7.60 -14.62 25.35
N GLU A 270 7.60 -14.10 24.12
CA GLU A 270 8.58 -14.42 23.08
C GLU A 270 9.99 -13.99 23.49
N VAL A 271 10.15 -12.78 24.03
CA VAL A 271 11.45 -12.30 24.53
C VAL A 271 11.95 -13.20 25.67
N LYS A 272 11.10 -13.53 26.65
CA LYS A 272 11.47 -14.42 27.76
C LYS A 272 11.82 -15.83 27.27
N ALA A 273 11.11 -16.37 26.29
CA ALA A 273 11.38 -17.69 25.72
C ALA A 273 12.73 -17.72 24.99
N LYS A 274 13.03 -16.69 24.17
CA LYS A 274 14.33 -16.53 23.50
C LYS A 274 15.48 -16.44 24.52
N GLN A 275 15.32 -15.62 25.55
CA GLN A 275 16.31 -15.49 26.63
C GLN A 275 16.50 -16.78 27.42
N TRP A 276 15.41 -17.51 27.72
CA TRP A 276 15.46 -18.80 28.41
C TRP A 276 16.21 -19.85 27.58
N LEU A 277 15.90 -19.96 26.28
CA LEU A 277 16.58 -20.88 25.38
C LEU A 277 18.08 -20.53 25.25
N ALA A 278 18.40 -19.24 25.09
CA ALA A 278 19.79 -18.78 25.04
C ALA A 278 20.56 -19.12 26.32
N ARG A 279 19.96 -18.93 27.51
CA ARG A 279 20.58 -19.32 28.79
C ARG A 279 20.85 -20.82 28.88
N ASN A 280 19.92 -21.66 28.42
CA ASN A 280 20.11 -23.11 28.42
C ASN A 280 21.22 -23.56 27.47
N LEU A 281 21.29 -22.98 26.27
CA LEU A 281 22.35 -23.28 25.30
C LEU A 281 23.73 -22.78 25.78
N LEU A 282 23.77 -21.62 26.46
CA LEU A 282 24.99 -21.11 27.11
C LEU A 282 25.47 -22.08 28.19
N LYS A 283 24.58 -22.58 29.05
CA LYS A 283 24.89 -23.59 30.08
C LYS A 283 25.36 -24.92 29.48
N ALA A 284 24.85 -25.29 28.31
CA ALA A 284 25.27 -26.48 27.57
C ALA A 284 26.59 -26.31 26.77
N GLY A 285 27.20 -25.11 26.79
CA GLY A 285 28.53 -24.86 26.22
C GLY A 285 28.53 -24.46 24.73
N PHE A 286 27.39 -24.11 24.14
CA PHE A 286 27.33 -23.65 22.75
C PHE A 286 27.93 -22.23 22.57
N SER A 287 28.48 -21.95 21.39
CA SER A 287 29.09 -20.66 21.06
C SER A 287 28.05 -19.53 20.93
N VAL A 288 28.48 -18.28 21.11
CA VAL A 288 27.63 -17.09 20.97
C VAL A 288 27.06 -16.98 19.56
N GLU A 289 27.86 -17.31 18.54
CA GLU A 289 27.45 -17.41 17.14
C GLU A 289 26.26 -18.36 16.95
N PHE A 290 26.40 -19.58 17.45
CA PHE A 290 25.38 -20.61 17.32
C PHE A 290 24.08 -20.21 18.02
N ILE A 291 24.18 -19.61 19.20
CA ILE A 291 23.02 -19.20 19.99
C ILE A 291 22.29 -18.03 19.32
N SER A 292 23.03 -17.06 18.78
CA SER A 292 22.46 -15.94 18.04
C SER A 292 21.67 -16.42 16.81
N GLU A 293 22.23 -17.34 16.03
CA GLU A 293 21.59 -17.92 14.84
C GLU A 293 20.31 -18.71 15.17
N ASN A 294 20.25 -19.39 16.32
CA ASN A 294 19.13 -20.28 16.66
C ASN A 294 18.06 -19.64 17.56
N THR A 295 18.35 -18.54 18.24
CA THR A 295 17.40 -17.84 19.12
C THR A 295 16.84 -16.56 18.51
N GLY A 296 17.49 -16.05 17.45
CA GLY A 296 17.14 -14.77 16.85
C GLY A 296 17.49 -13.56 17.74
N LEU A 297 18.28 -13.77 18.80
CA LEU A 297 18.90 -12.70 19.59
C LEU A 297 20.19 -12.24 18.90
N SER A 298 20.52 -10.96 19.02
CA SER A 298 21.81 -10.43 18.60
C SER A 298 22.96 -11.01 19.44
N LYS A 299 24.17 -11.01 18.89
CA LYS A 299 25.37 -11.47 19.63
C LYS A 299 25.59 -10.68 20.91
N GLU A 300 25.30 -9.38 20.91
CA GLU A 300 25.41 -8.51 22.09
C GLU A 300 24.43 -8.92 23.20
N GLU A 301 23.17 -9.21 22.85
CA GLU A 301 22.17 -9.71 23.80
C GLU A 301 22.59 -11.07 24.41
N VAL A 302 23.16 -11.97 23.61
CA VAL A 302 23.65 -13.27 24.09
C VAL A 302 24.87 -13.12 25.01
N ILE A 303 25.80 -12.21 24.69
CA ILE A 303 26.96 -11.90 25.56
C ILE A 303 26.51 -11.30 26.89
N ASN A 304 25.54 -10.38 26.86
CA ASN A 304 24.97 -9.79 28.07
C ASN A 304 24.26 -10.84 28.93
N LEU A 305 23.56 -11.80 28.32
CA LEU A 305 23.00 -12.93 29.05
C LEU A 305 24.10 -13.81 29.67
N LYS A 306 25.19 -14.08 28.93
CA LYS A 306 26.32 -14.89 29.42
C LYS A 306 27.00 -14.28 30.65
N ASN A 307 27.19 -12.96 30.67
CA ASN A 307 27.81 -12.25 31.79
C ASN A 307 26.94 -12.23 33.06
N ASN A 308 25.64 -12.52 32.93
CA ASN A 308 24.65 -12.53 34.02
C ASN A 308 24.22 -13.96 34.42
N ILE A 309 24.93 -15.00 33.97
CA ILE A 309 24.73 -16.38 34.45
C ILE A 309 25.60 -16.56 35.69
N GLU A 310 25.00 -16.50 36.87
CA GLU A 310 25.62 -17.06 38.08
C GLU A 310 25.75 -18.59 37.89
N TYR A 311 26.95 -19.11 38.14
CA TYR A 311 27.30 -20.52 37.99
C TYR A 311 26.74 -21.37 39.13
#